data_AF-A0A0T5Z3I2-F1
#
_entry.id   AF-A0A0T5Z3I2-F1
#
_cell.length_a   1.000
_cell.length_b   1.000
_cell.length_c   1.000
_cell.angle_alpha   90.00
_cell.angle_beta   90.00
_cell.angle_gamma   90.00
#
_symmetry.space_group_name_H-M   'P 1'
#
loop_
_entity.id
_entity.type
_entity.pdbx_description
1 polymer ?
#
loop_
_entity_poly.entity_id
_entity_poly.type
_entity_poly.pdbx_seq_one_letter_code
_entity_poly.pdbx_strand_id
1 'polypeptide(L)'
;MHAMQPDHSDSEALYAIPRWGAGYFCVNEDGHLAVRPDPQQLVEIDLRQLVDELHEAGLSLPVLVRFNDILRDRVRRLRAAFEQA
;
A
#
# COMPACT_ATOMS: atom_id res chain seq x y z
N MET A 1 -7.86 -12.02 30.51
CA MET A 1 -8.25 -10.80 29.78
C MET A 1 -7.66 -10.94 28.38
N HIS A 2 -8.42 -11.50 27.44
CA HIS A 2 -7.98 -11.67 26.06
C HIS A 2 -7.95 -10.27 25.44
N ALA A 3 -6.75 -9.75 25.15
CA ALA A 3 -6.63 -8.50 24.42
C ALA A 3 -7.29 -8.73 23.06
N MET A 4 -8.36 -7.97 22.77
CA MET A 4 -8.95 -7.90 21.45
C MET A 4 -7.85 -7.38 20.52
N GLN A 5 -7.16 -8.28 19.83
CA GLN A 5 -6.31 -7.86 18.72
C GLN A 5 -7.28 -7.37 17.64
N PRO A 6 -7.20 -6.10 17.20
CA PRO A 6 -8.05 -5.63 16.12
C PRO A 6 -7.78 -6.52 14.91
N ASP A 7 -8.85 -7.03 14.30
CA ASP A 7 -8.79 -7.69 13.01
C ASP A 7 -8.18 -6.69 12.01
N HIS A 8 -7.33 -7.16 11.06
CA HIS A 8 -6.72 -6.26 10.06
C HIS A 8 -7.80 -5.44 9.32
N SER A 9 -8.98 -6.03 9.12
CA SER A 9 -10.14 -5.38 8.50
C SER A 9 -10.69 -4.22 9.33
N ASP A 10 -10.60 -4.27 10.66
CA ASP A 10 -10.97 -3.16 11.54
C ASP A 10 -10.02 -1.97 11.33
N SER A 11 -8.73 -2.23 11.12
CA SER A 11 -7.74 -1.18 10.85
C SER A 11 -7.95 -0.53 9.48
N GLU A 12 -8.26 -1.30 8.44
CA GLU A 12 -8.59 -0.76 7.12
C GLU A 12 -9.81 0.15 7.15
N ALA A 13 -10.86 -0.27 7.85
CA ALA A 13 -12.07 0.50 8.01
C ALA A 13 -11.82 1.78 8.83
N LEU A 14 -11.09 1.67 9.95
CA LEU A 14 -10.77 2.80 10.84
C LEU A 14 -9.99 3.90 10.11
N TYR A 15 -8.99 3.53 9.31
CA TYR A 15 -8.19 4.46 8.52
C TYR A 15 -8.77 4.75 7.13
N ALA A 16 -9.95 4.20 6.84
CA ALA A 16 -10.66 4.36 5.59
C ALA A 16 -9.80 4.09 4.34
N ILE A 17 -8.87 3.14 4.43
CA ILE A 17 -7.93 2.79 3.37
C ILE A 17 -8.65 2.46 2.06
N PRO A 18 -9.77 1.71 2.03
CA PRO A 18 -10.50 1.44 0.79
C PRO A 18 -10.98 2.70 0.05
N ARG A 19 -11.15 3.84 0.75
CA ARG A 19 -11.66 5.09 0.16
C ARG A 19 -10.60 5.88 -0.59
N TRP A 20 -9.34 5.78 -0.20
CA TRP A 20 -8.25 6.57 -0.78
C TRP A 20 -7.13 5.71 -1.39
N GLY A 21 -6.96 4.47 -0.91
CA GLY A 21 -5.91 3.55 -1.33
C GLY A 21 -6.05 3.07 -2.77
N ALA A 22 -7.26 3.13 -3.34
CA ALA A 22 -7.54 2.82 -4.75
C ALA A 22 -7.00 1.46 -5.25
N GLY A 23 -6.88 0.48 -4.33
CA GLY A 23 -6.31 -0.84 -4.60
C GLY A 23 -4.78 -0.91 -4.54
N TYR A 24 -4.08 0.21 -4.39
CA TYR A 24 -2.62 0.25 -4.23
C TYR A 24 -2.16 0.15 -2.78
N PHE A 25 -3.03 0.47 -1.82
CA PHE A 25 -2.72 0.42 -0.39
C PHE A 25 -3.74 -0.46 0.32
N CYS A 26 -3.27 -1.30 1.24
CA CYS A 26 -4.06 -2.17 2.09
C CYS A 26 -3.34 -2.40 3.42
N VAL A 27 -4.03 -3.00 4.38
CA VAL A 27 -3.39 -3.59 5.55
C VAL A 27 -3.20 -5.07 5.25
N ASN A 28 -2.01 -5.62 5.50
CA ASN A 28 -1.74 -7.05 5.29
C ASN A 28 -2.18 -7.89 6.49
N GLU A 29 -2.00 -9.21 6.40
CA GLU A 29 -2.39 -10.17 7.47
C GLU A 29 -1.65 -9.92 8.80
N ASP A 30 -0.46 -9.32 8.75
CA ASP A 30 0.33 -8.95 9.93
C ASP A 30 -0.11 -7.61 10.55
N GLY A 31 -1.10 -6.93 9.96
CA GLY A 31 -1.59 -5.63 10.42
C GLY A 31 -0.72 -4.45 9.97
N HIS A 32 0.20 -4.64 9.03
CA HIS A 32 1.06 -3.59 8.49
C HIS A 32 0.46 -2.93 7.25
N LEU A 33 0.80 -1.66 7.02
CA LEU A 33 0.49 -0.99 5.77
C LEU A 33 1.33 -1.59 4.64
N ALA A 34 0.65 -2.09 3.61
CA ALA A 34 1.27 -2.69 2.45
C ALA A 34 0.90 -1.93 1.16
N VAL A 35 1.78 -2.03 0.16
CA VAL A 35 1.63 -1.39 -1.15
C VAL A 35 1.61 -2.44 -2.26
N ARG A 36 0.64 -2.31 -3.17
CA ARG A 36 0.51 -3.08 -4.41
C ARG A 36 0.71 -2.13 -5.59
N PRO A 37 1.93 -1.99 -6.13
CA PRO A 37 2.21 -1.01 -7.18
C PRO A 37 1.42 -1.24 -8.47
N ASP A 38 1.09 -2.51 -8.73
CA ASP A 38 0.15 -2.94 -9.76
C ASP A 38 -0.99 -3.75 -9.09
N PRO A 39 -2.22 -3.23 -9.01
CA PRO A 39 -3.34 -3.91 -8.36
C PRO A 39 -3.83 -5.15 -9.12
N GLN A 40 -3.32 -5.43 -10.33
CA GLN A 40 -3.60 -6.65 -11.08
C GLN A 40 -2.60 -7.78 -10.76
N GLN A 41 -1.49 -7.46 -10.09
CA GLN A 41 -0.46 -8.44 -9.73
C GLN A 41 -0.60 -8.85 -8.26
N LEU A 42 -0.06 -10.02 -7.94
CA LEU A 42 0.01 -10.55 -6.57
C LEU A 42 1.19 -9.98 -5.78
N VAL A 43 1.94 -9.04 -6.35
CA VAL A 43 3.11 -8.43 -5.69
C VAL A 43 2.64 -7.41 -4.66
N GLU A 44 3.05 -7.63 -3.43
CA GLU A 44 2.76 -6.77 -2.29
C GLU A 44 4.07 -6.42 -1.56
N ILE A 45 4.20 -5.17 -1.12
CA ILE A 45 5.36 -4.64 -0.41
C ILE A 45 4.90 -4.20 0.97
N ASP A 46 5.36 -4.89 2.01
CA ASP A 46 5.13 -4.48 3.40
C ASP A 46 6.03 -3.29 3.74
N LEU A 47 5.42 -2.13 4.07
CA LEU A 47 6.19 -0.91 4.35
C LEU A 47 6.97 -0.99 5.66
N ARG A 48 6.52 -1.81 6.63
CA ARG A 48 7.26 -2.01 7.87
C ARG A 48 8.57 -2.74 7.59
N GLN A 49 8.48 -3.85 6.85
CA GLN A 49 9.67 -4.63 6.45
C GLN A 49 10.61 -3.79 5.59
N LEU A 50 10.07 -3.02 4.63
CA LEU A 50 10.85 -2.11 3.80
C LEU A 50 11.62 -1.09 4.64
N VAL A 51 11.01 -0.50 5.67
CA VAL A 51 11.70 0.46 6.55
C VAL A 51 12.84 -0.21 7.32
N ASP A 52 12.63 -1.43 7.80
CA ASP A 52 13.66 -2.19 8.51
C ASP A 52 14.83 -2.53 7.56
N GLU A 53 14.56 -2.96 6.32
CA GLU A 53 15.58 -3.20 5.28
C GLU A 53 16.37 -1.93 4.92
N LEU A 54 15.71 -0.78 4.82
CA LEU A 54 16.38 0.50 4.51
C LEU A 54 17.33 0.90 5.64
N HIS A 55 16.96 0.68 6.90
CA HIS A 55 17.85 0.90 8.04
C HIS A 55 19.05 -0.05 8.01
N GLU A 56 18.85 -1.34 7.72
CA GLU A 56 19.93 -2.32 7.60
C GLU A 56 20.88 -1.99 6.44
N ALA A 57 20.36 -1.42 5.36
CA ALA A 57 21.14 -0.90 4.24
C ALA A 57 21.92 0.40 4.58
N GLY A 58 21.84 0.89 5.81
CA GLY A 58 22.55 2.08 6.28
C GLY A 58 21.92 3.41 5.85
N LEU A 59 20.68 3.39 5.36
CA LEU A 59 19.94 4.61 5.04
C LEU A 59 19.32 5.17 6.33
N SER A 60 19.49 6.47 6.53
CA SER A 60 18.84 7.18 7.64
C SER A 60 17.46 7.68 7.21
N LEU A 61 16.47 7.48 8.07
CA LEU A 61 15.15 8.10 7.91
C LEU A 61 15.21 9.61 8.22
N PRO A 62 14.38 10.46 7.58
CA PRO A 62 13.27 10.11 6.70
C PRO A 62 13.71 9.79 5.26
N VAL A 63 13.02 8.83 4.64
CA VAL A 63 13.19 8.45 3.22
C VAL A 63 11.90 8.69 2.45
N LEU A 64 12.03 9.10 1.19
CA LEU A 64 10.91 9.24 0.27
C LEU A 64 10.90 8.06 -0.70
N VAL A 65 10.01 7.09 -0.46
CA VAL A 65 9.81 5.94 -1.34
C VAL A 65 8.88 6.32 -2.49
N ARG A 66 9.27 5.99 -3.74
CA ARG A 66 8.48 6.27 -4.94
C ARG A 66 8.09 4.98 -5.64
N PHE A 67 6.79 4.78 -5.81
CA PHE A 67 6.22 3.65 -6.56
C PHE A 67 5.87 4.09 -7.97
N ASN A 68 6.83 4.01 -8.89
CA ASN A 68 6.64 4.48 -10.28
C ASN A 68 5.54 3.72 -11.03
N ASP A 69 5.30 2.46 -10.68
CA ASP A 69 4.27 1.65 -11.33
C ASP A 69 2.85 2.13 -11.02
N ILE A 70 2.62 2.67 -9.82
CA ILE A 70 1.35 3.34 -9.48
C ILE A 70 1.12 4.51 -10.42
N LEU A 71 2.15 5.36 -10.63
CA LEU A 71 2.03 6.51 -11.53
C LEU A 71 1.69 6.06 -12.96
N ARG A 72 2.36 5.01 -13.45
CA ARG A 72 2.13 4.44 -14.78
C ARG A 72 0.71 3.88 -14.92
N ASP A 73 0.22 3.15 -13.93
CA ASP A 73 -1.14 2.61 -13.92
C ASP A 73 -2.19 3.72 -13.89
N ARG A 74 -2.00 4.76 -13.05
CA ARG A 74 -2.92 5.91 -13.00
C ARG A 74 -3.04 6.63 -14.34
N VAL A 75 -1.92 6.83 -15.04
CA VAL A 75 -1.94 7.43 -16.39
C VAL A 75 -2.72 6.55 -17.38
N ARG A 76 -2.52 5.23 -17.35
CA ARG A 76 -3.26 4.29 -18.20
C ARG A 76 -4.75 4.31 -17.91
N ARG A 77 -5.16 4.26 -16.64
CA ARG A 77 -6.57 4.33 -16.23
C ARG A 77 -7.23 5.62 -16.65
N LEU A 78 -6.54 6.75 -16.49
CA LEU A 78 -7.04 8.04 -16.92
C LEU A 78 -7.30 8.05 -18.43
N ARG A 79 -6.32 7.60 -19.23
CA ARG A 79 -6.49 7.49 -20.69
C ARG A 79 -7.69 6.59 -21.06
N ALA A 80 -7.78 5.41 -20.44
CA ALA A 80 -8.87 4.47 -20.72
C ALA A 80 -10.26 5.05 -20.39
N ALA A 81 -10.38 5.85 -19.33
CA ALA A 81 -11.64 6.51 -18.97
C ALA A 81 -12.09 7.52 -20.03
N PHE A 82 -11.16 8.24 -20.67
CA PHE A 82 -11.47 9.16 -21.77
C PHE A 82 -11.80 8.41 -23.07
N GLU A 83 -11.21 7.24 -23.32
CA GLU A 83 -11.52 6.43 -24.51
C GLU A 83 -12.91 5.75 -24.40
N GLN A 84 -13.44 5.61 -23.19
CA GLN A 84 -14.74 5.00 -22.91
C GLN A 84 -15.90 6.01 -22.80
N ALA A 85 -15.61 7.31 -22.91
CA ALA A 85 -16.58 8.41 -22.84
C ALA A 85 -17.02 8.86 -24.25
#